data_AF-A0A811P099-F1
#
_entry.id   AF-A0A811P099-F1
#
_cell.length_a   1.000
_cell.length_b   1.000
_cell.length_c   1.000
_cell.angle_alpha   90.00
_cell.angle_beta   90.00
_cell.angle_gamma   90.00
#
_symmetry.space_group_name_H-M   'P 1'
#
loop_
_entity.id
_entity.type
_entity.pdbx_description
1 polymer ?
#
loop_
_entity_poly.entity_id
_entity_poly.type
_entity_poly.pdbx_seq_one_letter_code
_entity_poly.pdbx_strand_id
1 'polypeptide(L)'
;MLCWPLAGAEQRMNKVFITNDMGVGVEMEGYMTGFIKAEEIEGKVRQVFEAGEGTRLRKRAPQLKKETEEALEDSGSSQAAFLRFLSDVANLRE
;
A
#
# COMPACT_ATOMS: atom_id res chain seq x y z
N MET A 1 -1.44 -8.55 0.04
CA MET A 1 -2.57 -8.04 0.84
C MET A 1 -3.87 -8.33 0.10
N LEU A 2 -4.92 -8.77 0.81
CA LEU A 2 -6.28 -8.83 0.24
C LEU A 2 -6.98 -7.52 0.59
N CYS A 3 -7.29 -6.70 -0.40
CA CYS A 3 -7.88 -5.39 -0.19
C CYS A 3 -9.40 -5.50 -0.15
N TRP A 4 -9.94 -5.50 1.07
CA TRP A 4 -11.37 -5.52 1.37
C TRP A 4 -11.78 -4.21 2.06
N PRO A 5 -12.11 -3.14 1.31
CA PRO A 5 -12.55 -1.88 1.89
C PRO A 5 -13.97 -2.04 2.46
N LEU A 6 -14.18 -1.62 3.72
CA LEU A 6 -15.42 -1.88 4.46
C LEU A 6 -16.42 -0.72 4.39
N ALA A 7 -16.07 0.44 4.90
CA ALA A 7 -16.95 1.61 4.92
C ALA A 7 -16.09 2.89 5.05
N GLY A 8 -15.76 3.47 3.90
CA GLY A 8 -14.91 4.67 3.82
C GLY A 8 -14.50 4.95 2.38
N ALA A 9 -14.55 6.22 1.95
CA ALA A 9 -14.06 6.61 0.62
C ALA A 9 -12.54 6.46 0.52
N GLU A 10 -11.84 6.68 1.64
CA GLU A 10 -10.39 6.59 1.75
C GLU A 10 -9.89 5.16 1.56
N GLN A 11 -10.58 4.15 2.10
CA GLN A 11 -10.17 2.75 1.92
C GLN A 11 -10.32 2.31 0.46
N ARG A 12 -11.35 2.78 -0.24
CA ARG A 12 -11.54 2.52 -1.67
C ARG A 12 -10.41 3.13 -2.50
N MET A 13 -9.99 4.34 -2.13
CA MET A 13 -8.83 5.00 -2.76
C MET A 13 -7.51 4.28 -2.42
N ASN A 14 -7.27 3.96 -1.15
CA ASN A 14 -6.07 3.25 -0.70
C ASN A 14 -5.93 1.88 -1.36
N LYS A 15 -7.04 1.16 -1.58
CA LYS A 15 -7.06 -0.09 -2.36
C LYS A 15 -6.40 0.12 -3.72
N VAL A 16 -6.77 1.17 -4.45
CA VAL A 16 -6.21 1.47 -5.78
C VAL A 16 -4.70 1.67 -5.71
N PHE A 17 -4.21 2.45 -4.74
CA PHE A 17 -2.78 2.64 -4.54
C PHE A 17 -2.05 1.34 -4.20
N ILE A 18 -2.64 0.51 -3.33
CA ILE A 18 -2.04 -0.77 -2.90
C ILE A 18 -1.99 -1.78 -4.05
N THR A 19 -3.03 -1.84 -4.88
CA THR A 19 -3.13 -2.80 -6.00
C THR A 19 -2.34 -2.35 -7.22
N ASN A 20 -2.47 -1.08 -7.63
CA ASN A 20 -1.98 -0.60 -8.91
C ASN A 20 -0.56 -0.03 -8.80
N ASP A 21 -0.33 0.85 -7.83
CA ASP A 21 0.94 1.60 -7.75
C ASP A 21 1.97 0.81 -6.96
N MET A 22 1.62 0.39 -5.75
CA MET A 22 2.53 -0.36 -4.88
C MET A 22 2.70 -1.80 -5.36
N GLY A 23 1.66 -2.39 -5.97
CA GLY A 23 1.69 -3.76 -6.48
C GLY A 23 1.94 -4.80 -5.37
N VAL A 24 1.33 -4.60 -4.19
CA VAL A 24 1.49 -5.48 -3.01
C VAL A 24 0.16 -6.08 -2.53
N GLY A 25 -0.94 -5.83 -3.24
CA GLY A 25 -2.23 -6.41 -2.94
C GLY A 25 -3.09 -6.71 -4.16
N VAL A 26 -4.18 -7.42 -3.91
CA VAL A 26 -5.24 -7.72 -4.88
C VAL A 26 -6.58 -7.21 -4.34
N GLU A 27 -7.44 -6.76 -5.24
CA GLU A 27 -8.80 -6.35 -4.92
C GLU A 27 -9.70 -7.56 -4.71
N MET A 28 -10.52 -7.49 -3.66
CA MET A 28 -11.64 -8.40 -3.44
C MET A 28 -12.85 -7.91 -4.22
N GLU A 29 -13.38 -8.67 -5.18
CA GLU A 29 -14.56 -8.31 -5.96
C GLU A 29 -15.85 -8.45 -5.12
N GLY A 30 -16.86 -7.60 -5.40
CA GLY A 30 -18.13 -7.59 -4.65
C GLY A 30 -18.14 -6.73 -3.38
N TYR A 31 -17.03 -6.13 -2.99
CA TYR A 31 -17.00 -5.17 -1.86
C TYR A 31 -17.97 -3.98 -2.04
N MET A 32 -18.18 -3.53 -3.27
CA MET A 32 -19.09 -2.42 -3.56
C MET A 32 -20.56 -2.80 -3.39
N THR A 33 -20.90 -4.08 -3.57
CA THR A 33 -22.25 -4.61 -3.40
C THR A 33 -22.52 -5.07 -1.97
N GLY A 34 -21.52 -4.98 -1.08
CA GLY A 34 -21.61 -5.40 0.32
C GLY A 34 -21.63 -6.91 0.53
N PHE A 35 -21.40 -7.70 -0.53
CA PHE A 35 -21.42 -9.15 -0.46
C PHE A 35 -20.31 -9.74 -1.33
N ILE A 36 -19.44 -10.51 -0.68
CA ILE A 36 -18.32 -11.21 -1.32
C ILE A 36 -18.59 -12.70 -1.22
N LYS A 37 -18.53 -13.39 -2.35
CA LYS A 37 -18.79 -14.82 -2.43
C LYS A 37 -17.63 -15.63 -1.85
N ALA A 38 -17.92 -16.83 -1.36
CA ALA A 38 -16.89 -17.71 -0.82
C ALA A 38 -15.84 -18.10 -1.88
N GLU A 39 -16.28 -18.31 -3.12
CA GLU A 39 -15.41 -18.66 -4.26
C GLU A 39 -14.44 -17.54 -4.59
N GLU A 40 -14.88 -16.29 -4.44
CA GLU A 40 -14.03 -15.10 -4.63
C GLU A 40 -12.96 -15.01 -3.54
N ILE A 41 -13.32 -15.28 -2.28
CA ILE A 41 -12.37 -15.34 -1.17
C ILE A 41 -11.34 -16.44 -1.42
N GLU A 42 -11.78 -17.65 -1.76
CA GLU A 42 -10.86 -18.74 -2.07
C GLU A 42 -9.94 -18.39 -3.23
N GLY A 43 -10.50 -17.83 -4.31
CA GLY A 43 -9.76 -17.43 -5.51
C GLY A 43 -8.67 -16.40 -5.22
N LYS A 44 -8.99 -15.32 -4.50
CA LYS A 44 -8.00 -14.29 -4.17
C LYS A 44 -6.96 -14.76 -3.16
N VAL A 45 -7.35 -15.58 -2.17
CA VAL A 45 -6.38 -16.22 -1.26
C VAL A 45 -5.41 -17.06 -2.07
N ARG A 46 -5.92 -17.95 -2.93
CA ARG A 46 -5.12 -18.79 -3.80
C ARG A 46 -4.19 -17.98 -4.71
N GLN A 47 -4.70 -16.95 -5.38
CA GLN A 47 -3.92 -16.04 -6.24
C GLN A 47 -2.74 -15.40 -5.48
N VAL A 48 -2.92 -15.02 -4.22
CA VAL A 48 -1.86 -14.43 -3.39
C VAL A 48 -0.79 -15.45 -3.00
N PHE A 49 -1.06 -16.75 -3.00
CA PHE A 49 -0.12 -17.81 -2.59
C PHE A 49 0.48 -18.61 -3.76
N GLU A 50 -0.24 -18.76 -4.87
CA GLU A 50 0.22 -19.49 -6.05
C GLU A 50 1.31 -18.73 -6.84
N ALA A 51 1.92 -19.44 -7.80
CA ALA A 51 2.96 -18.90 -8.66
C ALA A 51 2.42 -17.82 -9.62
N GLY A 52 3.32 -17.07 -10.25
CA GLY A 52 2.95 -15.95 -11.12
C GLY A 52 2.71 -14.68 -10.31
N GLU A 53 1.47 -14.19 -10.29
CA GLU A 53 1.14 -12.91 -9.68
C GLU A 53 1.38 -12.90 -8.16
N GLY A 54 0.98 -13.95 -7.44
CA GLY A 54 1.24 -14.08 -6.00
C GLY A 54 2.72 -13.96 -5.65
N THR A 55 3.59 -14.62 -6.41
CA THR A 55 5.05 -14.50 -6.24
C THR A 55 5.53 -13.06 -6.46
N ARG A 56 5.00 -12.36 -7.46
CA ARG A 56 5.33 -10.94 -7.72
C ARG A 56 4.96 -10.07 -6.53
N LEU A 57 3.74 -10.19 -6.01
CA LEU A 57 3.26 -9.44 -4.85
C LEU A 57 4.12 -9.71 -3.61
N ARG A 58 4.42 -10.98 -3.34
CA ARG A 58 5.25 -11.40 -2.19
C ARG A 58 6.72 -10.96 -2.31
N LYS A 59 7.24 -10.74 -3.51
CA LYS A 59 8.58 -10.17 -3.74
C LYS A 59 8.58 -8.64 -3.63
N ARG A 60 7.51 -7.97 -4.06
CA ARG A 60 7.42 -6.50 -4.01
C ARG A 60 7.29 -5.97 -2.58
N ALA A 61 6.55 -6.66 -1.71
CA ALA A 61 6.36 -6.17 -0.34
C ALA A 61 7.67 -6.03 0.48
N PRO A 62 8.62 -6.99 0.46
CA PRO A 62 9.94 -6.81 1.08
C PRO A 62 10.79 -5.72 0.45
N GLN A 63 10.70 -5.50 -0.87
CA GLN A 63 11.40 -4.40 -1.55
C GLN A 63 10.88 -3.05 -1.05
N LEU A 64 9.55 -2.88 -1.04
CA LEU A 64 8.91 -1.67 -0.55
C LEU A 64 9.22 -1.43 0.94
N LYS A 65 9.32 -2.49 1.74
CA LYS A 65 9.79 -2.41 3.13
C LYS A 65 11.21 -1.81 3.20
N LYS A 66 12.15 -2.33 2.42
CA LYS A 66 13.53 -1.82 2.36
C LYS A 66 13.58 -0.36 1.91
N GLU A 67 12.86 -0.01 0.85
CA GLU A 67 12.72 1.38 0.36
C GLU A 67 12.16 2.30 1.46
N THR A 68 11.22 1.81 2.27
CA THR A 68 10.64 2.57 3.39
C THR A 68 11.65 2.75 4.53
N GLU A 69 12.40 1.70 4.88
CA GLU A 69 13.46 1.78 5.89
C GLU A 69 14.54 2.79 5.48
N GLU A 70 15.05 2.72 4.25
CA GLU A 70 16.04 3.66 3.70
C GLU A 70 15.52 5.11 3.68
N ALA A 71 14.24 5.32 3.40
CA ALA A 71 13.65 6.66 3.41
C ALA A 71 13.53 7.26 4.82
N LEU A 72 13.46 6.42 5.86
CA LEU A 72 13.29 6.81 7.26
C LEU A 72 14.59 6.86 8.06
N GLU A 73 15.68 6.31 7.54
CA GLU A 73 17.01 6.37 8.15
C GLU A 73 17.51 7.82 8.34
N ASP A 74 18.55 7.99 9.17
CA ASP A 74 19.23 9.27 9.30
C ASP A 74 19.80 9.70 7.94
N SER A 75 19.57 10.97 7.56
CA SER A 75 19.79 11.51 6.22
C SER A 75 18.92 10.91 5.10
N GLY A 76 17.99 10.02 5.44
CA GLY A 76 16.98 9.48 4.53
C GLY A 76 16.04 10.55 3.99
N SER A 77 15.41 10.25 2.85
CA SER A 77 14.63 11.25 2.10
C SER A 77 13.46 11.84 2.88
N SER A 78 12.78 11.04 3.72
CA SER A 78 11.66 11.51 4.54
C SER A 78 12.14 12.43 5.67
N GLN A 79 13.25 12.08 6.33
CA GLN A 79 13.86 12.92 7.36
C GLN A 79 14.35 14.24 6.76
N ALA A 80 15.06 14.19 5.63
CA ALA A 80 15.55 15.37 4.92
C ALA A 80 14.41 16.32 4.50
N ALA A 81 13.32 15.77 3.95
CA ALA A 81 12.14 16.55 3.59
C ALA A 81 11.49 17.23 4.80
N PHE A 82 11.39 16.51 5.92
CA PHE A 82 10.82 17.05 7.16
C PHE A 82 11.71 18.16 7.76
N LEU A 83 13.03 17.97 7.80
CA LEU A 83 13.97 18.99 8.26
C LEU A 83 13.92 20.25 7.39
N ARG A 84 13.81 20.09 6.06
CA ARG A 84 13.61 21.20 5.15
C ARG A 84 12.33 21.98 5.46
N PHE A 85 11.21 21.27 5.64
CA PHE A 85 9.95 21.89 6.04
C PHE A 85 10.08 22.70 7.33
N LEU A 86 10.77 22.18 8.35
CA LEU A 86 10.99 22.90 9.61
C LEU A 86 11.83 24.17 9.41
N SER A 87 12.87 24.11 8.58
CA SER A 87 13.68 25.28 8.22
C SER A 87 12.85 26.33 7.48
N ASP A 88 12.02 25.92 6.52
CA ASP A 88 11.15 26.83 5.77
C ASP A 88 10.17 27.53 6.72
N VAL A 89 9.57 26.80 7.66
CA VAL A 89 8.65 27.36 8.67
C VAL A 89 9.36 28.33 9.64
N ALA A 90 10.61 28.06 10.02
CA ALA A 90 11.37 28.96 10.88
C ALA A 90 11.63 30.31 10.19
N ASN A 91 11.98 30.27 8.90
CA ASN A 91 12.27 31.45 8.09
C ASN A 91 11.02 32.27 7.73
N LEU A 92 9.81 31.73 7.89
CA LEU A 92 8.56 32.50 7.72
C LEU A 92 8.26 33.46 8.89
N ARG A 93 9.00 33.35 10.00
CA ARG A 93 8.81 34.18 11.20
C ARG A 93 9.77 35.35 11.31
N GLU A 94 10.71 35.48 10.37
CA GLU A 94 11.55 36.66 10.14
C GLU A 94 10.93 37.57 9.09
#